data_AF-A0A2R6GSC2-F1
#
_entry.id   AF-A0A2R6GSC2-F1
#
_cell.length_a   1.000
_cell.length_b   1.000
_cell.length_c   1.000
_cell.angle_alpha   90.00
_cell.angle_beta   90.00
_cell.angle_gamma   90.00
#
_symmetry.space_group_name_H-M   'P 1'
#
loop_
_entity.id
_entity.type
_entity.pdbx_description
1 polymer ?
#
loop_
_entity_poly.entity_id
_entity_poly.type
_entity_poly.pdbx_seq_one_letter_code
_entity_poly.pdbx_strand_id
1 'polypeptide(L)'
;MRSEDIAVLKADLFLAAIMLGTGLVSGGSEALLTVPAVGVTVAALIAISVYLAEHDVVPGVYPEVASVAAFLVTVAVGVGFVVALSATTAVVSAAALTGGGLGVTLYRLIYGVVLPVPAYRLEKDAEPEETVEAEP
;
A
#
# COMPACT_ATOMS: atom_id res chain seq x y z
N MET A 1 10.04 14.85 -14.77
CA MET A 1 9.91 13.48 -14.25
C MET A 1 11.00 12.65 -14.90
N ARG A 2 11.85 12.00 -14.11
CA ARG A 2 12.88 11.09 -14.63
C ARG A 2 12.22 9.78 -15.10
N SER A 3 12.92 8.98 -15.90
CA SER A 3 12.40 7.68 -16.37
C SER A 3 12.15 6.70 -15.22
N GLU A 4 12.97 6.77 -14.19
CA GLU A 4 12.88 5.95 -12.96
C GLU A 4 11.59 6.26 -12.19
N ASP A 5 11.27 7.55 -11.99
CA ASP A 5 10.01 8.00 -11.37
C ASP A 5 8.77 7.42 -12.09
N ILE A 6 8.81 7.37 -13.43
CA ILE A 6 7.72 6.85 -14.26
C ILE A 6 7.54 5.34 -14.06
N ALA A 7 8.64 4.59 -13.93
CA ALA A 7 8.59 3.15 -13.71
C ALA A 7 7.94 2.80 -12.37
N VAL A 8 8.37 3.50 -11.29
CA VAL A 8 7.78 3.37 -9.95
C VAL A 8 6.29 3.70 -9.98
N LEU A 9 5.95 4.85 -10.58
CA LEU A 9 4.56 5.30 -10.65
C LEU A 9 3.67 4.28 -11.39
N LYS A 10 4.17 3.69 -12.47
CA LYS A 10 3.43 2.66 -13.22
C LYS A 10 3.21 1.39 -12.39
N ALA A 11 4.25 0.87 -11.75
CA ALA A 11 4.16 -0.35 -10.96
C ALA A 11 3.15 -0.19 -9.82
N ASP A 12 3.25 0.92 -9.09
CA ASP A 12 2.40 1.17 -7.93
C ASP A 12 0.96 1.49 -8.30
N LEU A 13 0.73 2.29 -9.36
CA LEU A 13 -0.62 2.55 -9.84
C LEU A 13 -1.25 1.30 -10.47
N PHE A 14 -0.46 0.40 -11.04
CA PHE A 14 -0.95 -0.89 -11.53
C PHE A 14 -1.40 -1.77 -10.36
N LEU A 15 -0.60 -1.87 -9.29
CA LEU A 15 -1.00 -2.57 -8.06
C LEU A 15 -2.25 -1.93 -7.44
N ALA A 16 -2.30 -0.60 -7.36
CA ALA A 16 -3.44 0.13 -6.87
C ALA A 16 -4.71 -0.16 -7.69
N ALA A 17 -4.59 -0.21 -9.02
CA ALA A 17 -5.69 -0.54 -9.92
C ALA A 17 -6.19 -1.98 -9.71
N ILE A 18 -5.29 -2.95 -9.49
CA ILE A 18 -5.67 -4.33 -9.16
C ILE A 18 -6.44 -4.36 -7.83
N MET A 19 -5.95 -3.69 -6.80
CA MET A 19 -6.60 -3.65 -5.49
C MET A 19 -7.98 -3.00 -5.57
N LEU A 20 -8.07 -1.83 -6.22
CA LEU A 20 -9.33 -1.12 -6.46
C LEU A 20 -10.32 -1.98 -7.24
N GLY A 21 -9.89 -2.54 -8.37
CA GLY A 21 -10.71 -3.38 -9.23
C GLY A 21 -11.22 -4.62 -8.50
N THR A 22 -10.34 -5.31 -7.76
CA THR A 22 -10.71 -6.51 -7.01
C THR A 22 -11.71 -6.17 -5.90
N GLY A 23 -11.49 -5.09 -5.15
CA GLY A 23 -12.42 -4.65 -4.11
C GLY A 23 -13.79 -4.27 -4.68
N LEU A 24 -13.82 -3.50 -5.78
CA LEU A 24 -15.06 -3.09 -6.43
C LEU A 24 -15.81 -4.26 -7.08
N VAL A 25 -15.11 -5.22 -7.68
CA VAL A 25 -15.74 -6.41 -8.26
C VAL A 25 -16.30 -7.34 -7.18
N SER A 26 -15.61 -7.46 -6.04
CA SER A 26 -16.02 -8.39 -4.97
C SER A 26 -17.17 -7.87 -4.10
N GLY A 27 -17.21 -6.57 -3.80
CA GLY A 27 -18.22 -5.99 -2.89
C GLY A 27 -18.96 -4.77 -3.43
N GLY A 28 -18.69 -4.35 -4.67
CA GLY A 28 -19.25 -3.12 -5.24
C GLY A 28 -18.81 -1.87 -4.48
N SER A 29 -19.44 -0.74 -4.82
CA SER A 29 -19.36 0.47 -4.01
C SER A 29 -20.11 0.32 -2.67
N GLU A 30 -21.07 -0.60 -2.59
CA GLU A 30 -21.88 -0.83 -1.39
C GLU A 30 -21.06 -1.32 -0.19
N ALA A 31 -20.03 -2.16 -0.40
CA ALA A 31 -19.16 -2.58 0.69
C ALA A 31 -18.49 -1.38 1.39
N LEU A 32 -18.04 -0.40 0.60
CA LEU A 32 -17.43 0.83 1.11
C LEU A 32 -18.43 1.75 1.81
N LEU A 33 -19.66 1.80 1.32
CA LEU A 33 -20.74 2.57 1.96
C LEU A 33 -21.24 1.90 3.25
N THR A 34 -21.14 0.57 3.34
CA THR A 34 -21.56 -0.21 4.51
C THR A 34 -20.55 -0.09 5.65
N VAL A 35 -19.25 -0.15 5.33
CA VAL A 35 -18.16 -0.04 6.31
C VAL A 35 -17.14 1.04 5.92
N PRO A 36 -17.53 2.32 5.83
CA PRO A 36 -16.66 3.39 5.34
C PRO A 36 -15.42 3.57 6.22
N ALA A 37 -15.54 3.31 7.52
CA ALA A 37 -14.43 3.32 8.45
C ALA A 37 -13.32 2.34 8.06
N VAL A 38 -13.65 1.15 7.51
CA VAL A 38 -12.67 0.18 7.04
C VAL A 38 -11.88 0.75 5.87
N GLY A 39 -12.60 1.23 4.84
CA GLY A 39 -11.97 1.77 3.64
C GLY A 39 -11.04 2.95 3.93
N VAL A 40 -11.50 3.91 4.74
CA VAL A 40 -10.71 5.08 5.13
C VAL A 40 -9.50 4.69 5.99
N THR A 41 -9.70 3.81 6.97
CA THR A 41 -8.61 3.40 7.86
C THR A 41 -7.54 2.63 7.10
N VAL A 42 -7.93 1.70 6.24
CA VAL A 42 -6.98 0.92 5.43
C VAL A 42 -6.27 1.81 4.41
N ALA A 43 -6.97 2.76 3.79
CA ALA A 43 -6.34 3.75 2.91
C ALA A 43 -5.25 4.55 3.63
N ALA A 44 -5.56 5.05 4.83
CA ALA A 44 -4.61 5.79 5.66
C ALA A 44 -3.42 4.92 6.09
N LEU A 45 -3.67 3.70 6.57
CA LEU A 45 -2.61 2.78 7.00
C LEU A 45 -1.67 2.41 5.86
N ILE A 46 -2.20 2.16 4.66
CA ILE A 46 -1.36 1.89 3.48
C ILE A 46 -0.55 3.11 3.09
N ALA A 47 -1.15 4.30 3.01
CA ALA A 47 -0.42 5.53 2.69
C ALA A 47 0.70 5.82 3.71
N ILE A 48 0.42 5.63 5.00
CA ILE A 48 1.43 5.75 6.07
C ILE A 48 2.51 4.68 5.90
N SER A 49 2.15 3.44 5.62
CA SER A 49 3.12 2.35 5.43
C SER A 49 4.11 2.66 4.31
N VAL A 50 3.60 3.14 3.16
CA VAL A 50 4.46 3.54 2.03
C VAL A 50 5.31 4.75 2.40
N TYR A 51 4.73 5.74 3.07
CA TYR A 51 5.50 6.88 3.56
C TYR A 51 6.66 6.44 4.47
N LEU A 52 6.39 5.57 5.45
CA LEU A 52 7.39 5.06 6.37
C LEU A 52 8.51 4.31 5.63
N ALA A 53 8.13 3.50 4.64
CA ALA A 53 9.03 2.70 3.82
C ALA A 53 9.96 3.56 2.95
N GLU A 54 9.49 4.72 2.50
CA GLU A 54 10.22 5.55 1.55
C GLU A 54 11.01 6.71 2.18
N HIS A 55 10.68 7.09 3.42
CA HIS A 55 11.26 8.27 4.08
C HIS A 55 12.20 7.94 5.25
N ASP A 56 12.52 6.67 5.50
CA ASP A 56 13.43 6.23 6.58
C ASP A 56 13.15 6.92 7.94
N VAL A 57 11.88 7.00 8.29
CA VAL A 57 11.40 7.83 9.41
C VAL A 57 11.55 7.16 10.78
N VAL A 58 12.04 5.92 10.83
CA VAL A 58 12.33 5.20 12.08
C VAL A 58 13.84 4.97 12.19
N PRO A 59 14.58 5.85 12.89
CA PRO A 59 16.02 5.73 13.01
C PRO A 59 16.44 4.38 13.60
N GLY A 60 17.35 3.68 12.93
CA GLY A 60 17.87 2.39 13.39
C GLY A 60 16.99 1.18 13.05
N VAL A 61 15.91 1.36 12.29
CA VAL A 61 15.08 0.27 11.76
C VAL A 61 15.13 0.33 10.25
N TYR A 62 15.55 -0.77 9.61
CA TYR A 62 15.50 -0.89 8.16
C TYR A 62 14.08 -0.65 7.63
N PRO A 63 13.88 0.15 6.57
CA PRO A 63 12.56 0.45 6.03
C PRO A 63 11.74 -0.79 5.67
N GLU A 64 12.38 -1.89 5.31
CA GLU A 64 11.75 -3.20 5.09
C GLU A 64 11.04 -3.72 6.34
N VAL A 65 11.68 -3.61 7.50
CA VAL A 65 11.12 -4.06 8.78
C VAL A 65 9.92 -3.20 9.18
N ALA A 66 10.04 -1.88 9.00
CA ALA A 66 8.93 -0.95 9.22
C ALA A 66 7.74 -1.28 8.31
N SER A 67 8.01 -1.62 7.05
CA SER A 67 6.98 -2.02 6.08
C SER A 67 6.26 -3.30 6.47
N VAL A 68 7.00 -4.33 6.89
CA VAL A 68 6.41 -5.60 7.37
C VAL A 68 5.57 -5.36 8.63
N ALA A 69 6.07 -4.58 9.59
CA ALA A 69 5.31 -4.24 10.79
C ALA A 69 4.00 -3.51 10.45
N ALA A 70 4.06 -2.53 9.56
CA ALA A 70 2.89 -1.77 9.13
C ALA A 70 1.88 -2.63 8.36
N PHE A 71 2.35 -3.59 7.55
CA PHE A 71 1.51 -4.60 6.91
C PHE A 71 0.78 -5.47 7.94
N LEU A 72 1.50 -6.01 8.93
CA LEU A 72 0.92 -6.84 9.99
C LEU A 72 -0.12 -6.06 10.82
N VAL A 73 0.16 -4.79 11.13
CA VAL A 73 -0.80 -3.89 11.79
C VAL A 73 -2.05 -3.70 10.93
N THR A 74 -1.89 -3.48 9.63
CA THR A 74 -3.03 -3.32 8.70
C THR A 74 -3.90 -4.57 8.65
N VAL A 75 -3.29 -5.75 8.60
CA VAL A 75 -4.02 -7.04 8.66
C VAL A 75 -4.75 -7.19 10.00
N ALA A 76 -4.07 -6.94 11.11
CA ALA A 76 -4.67 -7.04 12.45
C ALA A 76 -5.86 -6.08 12.62
N VAL A 77 -5.76 -4.85 12.12
CA VAL A 77 -6.86 -3.87 12.10
C VAL A 77 -8.01 -4.37 11.24
N GLY A 78 -7.73 -4.93 10.05
CA GLY A 78 -8.76 -5.53 9.19
C GLY A 78 -9.54 -6.65 9.89
N VAL A 79 -8.83 -7.57 10.57
CA VAL A 79 -9.45 -8.64 11.37
C VAL A 79 -10.27 -8.04 12.52
N GLY A 80 -9.73 -7.03 13.21
CA GLY A 80 -10.42 -6.32 14.29
C GLY A 80 -11.75 -5.72 13.82
N PHE A 81 -11.81 -5.17 12.61
CA PHE A 81 -13.05 -4.63 12.04
C PHE A 81 -14.12 -5.69 11.77
N VAL A 82 -13.74 -6.89 11.31
CA VAL A 82 -14.69 -8.00 11.14
C VAL A 82 -15.41 -8.29 12.46
N VAL A 83 -14.65 -8.36 13.55
CA VAL A 83 -15.19 -8.63 14.88
C VAL A 83 -16.00 -7.45 15.41
N ALA A 84 -15.45 -6.23 15.33
CA ALA A 84 -16.03 -5.04 15.94
C ALA A 84 -17.32 -4.58 15.25
N LEU A 85 -17.42 -4.73 13.92
CA LEU A 85 -18.57 -4.26 13.15
C LEU A 85 -19.62 -5.37 12.93
N SER A 86 -19.33 -6.61 13.36
CA SER A 86 -20.16 -7.78 13.01
C SER A 86 -20.44 -7.88 11.51
N ALA A 87 -19.54 -7.34 10.69
CA ALA A 87 -19.64 -7.33 9.24
C ALA A 87 -19.06 -8.63 8.68
N THR A 88 -19.53 -9.05 7.52
CA THR A 88 -18.97 -10.23 6.87
C THR A 88 -17.52 -9.98 6.45
N THR A 89 -16.69 -11.02 6.52
CA THR A 89 -15.31 -10.98 6.03
C THR A 89 -15.23 -10.54 4.57
N ALA A 90 -16.21 -10.90 3.75
CA ALA A 90 -16.31 -10.47 2.36
C ALA A 90 -16.46 -8.94 2.24
N VAL A 91 -17.37 -8.32 2.99
CA VAL A 91 -17.60 -6.87 2.96
C VAL A 91 -16.38 -6.10 3.46
N VAL A 92 -15.80 -6.54 4.58
CA VAL A 92 -14.60 -5.91 5.14
C VAL A 92 -13.40 -6.04 4.19
N SER A 93 -13.21 -7.22 3.58
CA SER A 93 -12.10 -7.45 2.64
C SER A 93 -12.26 -6.61 1.37
N ALA A 94 -13.48 -6.54 0.82
CA ALA A 94 -13.76 -5.71 -0.35
C ALA A 94 -13.48 -4.22 -0.06
N ALA A 95 -13.98 -3.70 1.07
CA ALA A 95 -13.72 -2.33 1.49
C ALA A 95 -12.25 -2.06 1.78
N ALA A 96 -11.53 -3.01 2.39
CA ALA A 96 -10.10 -2.93 2.65
C ALA A 96 -9.28 -2.90 1.37
N LEU A 97 -9.60 -3.75 0.37
CA LEU A 97 -8.93 -3.76 -0.92
C LEU A 97 -9.11 -2.43 -1.66
N THR A 98 -10.35 -1.93 -1.73
CA THR A 98 -10.61 -0.62 -2.36
C THR A 98 -9.93 0.51 -1.58
N GLY A 99 -10.00 0.49 -0.25
CA GLY A 99 -9.29 1.45 0.61
C GLY A 99 -7.78 1.43 0.38
N GLY A 100 -7.17 0.25 0.37
CA GLY A 100 -5.72 0.11 0.15
C GLY A 100 -5.28 0.61 -1.23
N GLY A 101 -6.04 0.29 -2.28
CA GLY A 101 -5.75 0.85 -3.61
C GLY A 101 -5.90 2.38 -3.67
N LEU A 102 -6.90 2.96 -2.96
CA LEU A 102 -6.99 4.41 -2.79
C LEU A 102 -5.79 4.98 -2.02
N GLY A 103 -5.34 4.30 -0.97
CA GLY A 103 -4.17 4.70 -0.18
C GLY A 103 -2.92 4.83 -1.03
N VAL A 104 -2.59 3.80 -1.83
CA VAL A 104 -1.46 3.85 -2.77
C VAL A 104 -1.63 4.96 -3.80
N THR A 105 -2.83 5.06 -4.41
CA THR A 105 -3.12 6.07 -5.45
C THR A 105 -2.93 7.49 -4.91
N LEU A 106 -3.49 7.78 -3.74
CA LEU A 106 -3.40 9.10 -3.11
C LEU A 106 -1.95 9.41 -2.71
N TYR A 107 -1.25 8.44 -2.13
CA TYR A 107 0.16 8.61 -1.78
C TYR A 107 1.00 8.96 -3.01
N ARG A 108 0.81 8.26 -4.14
CA ARG A 108 1.55 8.51 -5.38
C ARG A 108 1.14 9.79 -6.11
N LEU A 109 -0.11 10.22 -5.95
CA LEU A 109 -0.54 11.53 -6.43
C LEU A 109 0.22 12.65 -5.69
N ILE A 110 0.47 12.47 -4.39
CA ILE A 110 1.32 13.40 -3.63
C ILE A 110 2.80 13.20 -4.02
N TYR A 111 3.33 11.99 -3.87
CA TYR A 111 4.73 11.61 -4.11
C TYR A 111 4.88 10.84 -5.42
N GLY A 112 5.08 11.57 -6.51
CA GLY A 112 5.19 11.07 -7.87
C GLY A 112 4.61 12.06 -8.90
N VAL A 113 3.56 12.80 -8.51
CA VAL A 113 2.94 13.84 -9.37
C VAL A 113 3.18 15.24 -8.82
N VAL A 114 2.82 15.51 -7.55
CA VAL A 114 2.97 16.85 -6.94
C VAL A 114 4.40 17.06 -6.41
N LEU A 115 4.93 16.07 -5.70
CA LEU A 115 6.27 16.00 -5.16
C LEU A 115 7.06 14.89 -5.87
N PRO A 116 8.40 14.96 -5.92
CA PRO A 116 9.21 13.88 -6.47
C PRO A 116 9.06 12.58 -5.66
N VAL A 117 9.34 11.46 -6.31
CA VAL A 117 9.45 10.15 -5.64
C VAL A 117 10.65 10.20 -4.68
N PRO A 118 10.53 9.71 -3.43
CA PRO A 118 11.63 9.70 -2.48
C PRO A 118 12.85 8.92 -2.99
N ALA A 119 14.06 9.44 -2.73
CA ALA A 119 15.31 8.93 -3.28
C ALA A 119 15.59 7.46 -2.90
N TYR A 120 15.29 7.07 -1.65
CA TYR A 120 15.48 5.71 -1.15
C TYR A 120 14.75 4.66 -2.03
N ARG A 121 13.58 5.00 -2.57
CA ARG A 121 12.84 4.11 -3.46
C ARG A 121 13.54 3.92 -4.81
N LEU A 122 14.11 4.99 -5.34
CA LEU A 122 14.80 4.98 -6.64
C LEU A 122 16.15 4.26 -6.56
N GLU A 123 16.85 4.40 -5.43
CA GLU A 123 18.12 3.69 -5.17
C GLU A 123 17.91 2.17 -5.17
N LYS A 124 16.86 1.70 -4.49
CA LYS A 124 16.52 0.27 -4.43
C LYS A 124 16.13 -0.33 -5.78
N ASP A 125 15.44 0.43 -6.64
CA ASP A 125 15.08 -0.04 -7.98
C ASP A 125 16.27 0.06 -8.98
N ALA A 126 17.34 0.79 -8.62
CA ALA A 126 18.56 0.94 -9.41
C ALA A 126 19.66 -0.07 -9.05
N GLU A 127 19.63 -0.65 -7.85
CA GLU A 127 20.55 -1.73 -7.46
C GLU A 127 20.21 -3.00 -8.25
N PRO A 128 21.11 -3.52 -9.12
CA PRO A 128 20.88 -4.81 -9.75
C PRO A 128 20.83 -5.86 -8.63
N GLU A 129 19.79 -6.70 -8.64
CA GLU A 129 19.74 -7.89 -7.79
C GLU A 129 21.10 -8.58 -7.91
N GLU A 130 21.88 -8.56 -6.83
CA GLU A 130 23.18 -9.21 -6.77
C GLU A 130 22.90 -10.67 -7.09
N THR A 131 23.25 -11.07 -8.32
CA THR A 131 23.11 -12.45 -8.75
C THR A 131 23.94 -13.26 -7.77
N VAL A 132 23.26 -13.98 -6.89
CA VAL A 132 23.90 -14.96 -6.01
C VAL A 132 24.56 -15.95 -6.94
N GLU A 133 25.85 -15.73 -7.22
CA GLU A 133 26.69 -16.69 -7.91
C GLU A 133 26.67 -17.93 -7.03
N ALA A 134 25.90 -18.93 -7.45
CA ALA A 134 25.97 -20.26 -6.86
C ALA A 134 27.41 -20.74 -7.08
N GLU A 135 28.21 -20.74 -6.01
CA GLU A 135 29.53 -21.39 -6.05
C GLU A 135 29.35 -22.87 -6.44
N PRO A 136 30.22 -23.39 -7.35
CA PRO A 136 30.09 -24.72 -7.95
C PRO A 136 30.34 -25.89 -7.00
#